data_AF-B6QUF5-F1
#
_entry.id   AF-B6QUF5-F1
#
_cell.length_a   1.000
_cell.length_b   1.000
_cell.length_c   1.000
_cell.angle_alpha   90.00
_cell.angle_beta   90.00
_cell.angle_gamma   90.00
#
_symmetry.space_group_name_H-M   'P 1'
#
loop_
_entity.id
_entity.type
_entity.pdbx_description
1 polymer ?
#
loop_
_entity_poly.entity_id
_entity_poly.type
_entity_poly.pdbx_seq_one_letter_code
_entity_poly.pdbx_strand_id
1 'polypeptide(L)'
;MAALWNLPTEIVIQMMKHSANLSCLWSLINVSSRFKLILMTHAWDIIENVITKTTPSCIRALMRIVIATRTSPDLFIGVSDVAAYLLKRKVITRDTDKVSDRLMLQNKSPQVLHDFVKLAHTIHGVAHACLDLYMERNYQTILKMLYSERQSPGRPFQPKEFGPRTYLEEQIVIRAIW
;
A
#
# COMPACT_ATOMS: atom_id res chain seq x y z
N MET A 1 -18.28 17.57 -9.37
CA MET A 1 -18.29 17.24 -7.92
C MET A 1 -19.67 16.83 -7.39
N ALA A 2 -20.79 17.24 -8.00
CA ALA A 2 -22.15 16.91 -7.52
C ALA A 2 -22.55 15.42 -7.61
N ALA A 3 -21.95 14.62 -8.49
CA ALA A 3 -22.35 13.23 -8.71
C ALA A 3 -21.98 12.27 -7.56
N LEU A 4 -20.88 12.50 -6.85
CA LEU A 4 -20.39 11.60 -5.79
C LEU A 4 -21.23 11.69 -4.50
N TRP A 5 -21.85 12.84 -4.25
CA TRP A 5 -22.62 13.08 -3.02
C TRP A 5 -23.93 12.29 -2.97
N ASN A 6 -24.53 12.01 -4.12
CA ASN A 6 -25.81 11.30 -4.24
C ASN A 6 -25.65 9.78 -4.38
N LEU A 7 -24.42 9.26 -4.39
CA LEU A 7 -24.20 7.82 -4.47
C LEU A 7 -24.74 7.11 -3.22
N PRO A 8 -25.37 5.94 -3.34
CA PRO A 8 -25.71 5.11 -2.19
C PRO A 8 -24.47 4.76 -1.35
N THR A 9 -24.65 4.62 -0.04
CA THR A 9 -23.53 4.36 0.89
C THR A 9 -22.78 3.07 0.54
N GLU A 10 -23.50 2.06 0.07
CA GLU A 10 -22.99 0.76 -0.35
C GLU A 10 -22.03 0.93 -1.53
N ILE A 11 -22.38 1.78 -2.50
CA ILE A 11 -21.54 2.07 -3.66
C ILE A 11 -20.26 2.78 -3.20
N VAL A 12 -20.37 3.74 -2.29
CA VAL A 12 -19.19 4.44 -1.74
C VAL A 12 -18.27 3.46 -1.00
N ILE A 13 -18.81 2.54 -0.19
CA ILE A 13 -18.03 1.49 0.47
C ILE A 13 -17.32 0.61 -0.56
N GLN A 14 -18.01 0.21 -1.63
CA GLN A 14 -17.40 -0.58 -2.69
C GLN A 14 -16.30 0.18 -3.42
N MET A 15 -16.48 1.46 -3.72
CA MET A 15 -15.43 2.31 -4.29
C MET A 15 -14.20 2.36 -3.38
N MET A 16 -14.40 2.58 -2.08
CA MET A 16 -13.31 2.59 -1.10
C MET A 16 -12.56 1.25 -1.05
N LYS A 17 -13.28 0.12 -1.02
CA LYS A 17 -12.70 -1.25 -1.06
C LYS A 17 -11.97 -1.60 -2.35
N HIS A 18 -12.24 -0.86 -3.44
CA HIS A 18 -11.60 -1.04 -4.74
C HIS A 18 -10.57 0.05 -5.04
N SER A 19 -10.17 0.84 -4.03
CA SER A 19 -9.07 1.78 -4.16
C SER A 19 -7.80 1.06 -4.60
N ALA A 20 -7.08 1.64 -5.57
CA ALA A 20 -5.87 1.03 -6.15
C ALA A 20 -4.72 0.89 -5.15
N ASN A 21 -4.70 1.69 -4.09
CA ASN A 21 -3.80 1.61 -2.95
C ASN A 21 -4.33 2.47 -1.78
N LEU A 22 -3.61 2.46 -0.64
CA LEU A 22 -3.96 3.24 0.55
C LEU A 22 -3.88 4.76 0.33
N SER A 23 -3.03 5.24 -0.58
CA SER A 23 -2.96 6.67 -0.93
C SER A 23 -4.20 7.12 -1.71
N CYS A 24 -4.68 6.32 -2.66
CA CYS A 24 -5.94 6.58 -3.37
C CYS A 24 -7.12 6.56 -2.39
N LEU A 25 -7.13 5.61 -1.45
CA LEU A 25 -8.13 5.56 -0.39
C LEU A 25 -8.09 6.83 0.46
N TRP A 26 -6.91 7.30 0.87
CA TRP A 26 -6.73 8.54 1.61
C TRP A 26 -7.30 9.75 0.86
N SER A 27 -6.97 9.90 -0.42
CA SER A 27 -7.51 10.97 -1.25
C SER A 27 -9.04 10.91 -1.29
N LEU A 28 -9.61 9.72 -1.50
CA LEU A 28 -11.06 9.50 -1.57
C LEU A 28 -11.77 9.85 -0.24
N ILE A 29 -11.18 9.49 0.90
CA ILE A 29 -11.69 9.82 2.24
C ILE A 29 -11.74 11.34 2.45
N ASN A 30 -10.75 12.07 1.96
CA ASN A 30 -10.63 13.52 2.15
C ASN A 30 -11.44 14.35 1.15
N VAL A 31 -12.08 13.73 0.15
CA VAL A 31 -12.99 14.44 -0.77
C VAL A 31 -14.21 15.00 -0.03
N SER A 32 -14.67 14.33 1.04
CA SER A 32 -15.95 14.64 1.69
C SER A 32 -16.01 14.14 3.13
N SER A 33 -16.66 14.90 4.02
CA SER A 33 -16.93 14.48 5.40
C SER A 33 -17.79 13.21 5.48
N ARG A 34 -18.69 12.98 4.50
CA ARG A 34 -19.49 11.76 4.40
C ARG A 34 -18.60 10.53 4.17
N PHE A 35 -17.59 10.67 3.33
CA PHE A 35 -16.67 9.57 3.00
C PHE A 35 -15.82 9.22 4.22
N LYS A 36 -15.35 10.24 4.95
CA LYS A 36 -14.70 10.04 6.25
C LYS A 36 -15.61 9.33 7.26
N LEU A 37 -16.88 9.70 7.36
CA LEU A 37 -17.81 9.06 8.28
C LEU A 37 -18.06 7.59 7.91
N ILE A 38 -18.25 7.29 6.62
CA ILE A 38 -18.39 5.92 6.11
C ILE A 38 -17.17 5.07 6.45
N LEU A 39 -15.97 5.64 6.28
CA LEU A 39 -14.74 4.97 6.71
C LEU A 39 -14.78 4.70 8.21
N MET A 40 -15.11 5.67 9.06
CA MET A 40 -15.11 5.45 10.51
C MET A 40 -16.07 4.33 10.94
N THR A 41 -17.19 4.15 10.25
CA THR A 41 -18.13 3.06 10.52
C THR A 41 -17.64 1.70 10.02
N HIS A 42 -16.92 1.65 8.89
CA HIS A 42 -16.51 0.41 8.22
C HIS A 42 -14.99 0.26 8.07
N ALA A 43 -14.22 0.90 8.95
CA ALA A 43 -12.79 1.14 8.76
C ALA A 43 -12.01 -0.14 8.51
N TRP A 44 -12.20 -1.13 9.38
CA TRP A 44 -11.50 -2.41 9.31
C TRP A 44 -11.76 -3.12 7.98
N ASP A 45 -13.03 -3.27 7.63
CA ASP A 45 -13.44 -4.02 6.44
C ASP A 45 -12.98 -3.33 5.14
N ILE A 46 -12.98 -2.00 5.10
CA ILE A 46 -12.48 -1.23 3.95
C ILE A 46 -10.97 -1.37 3.82
N ILE A 47 -10.22 -1.09 4.88
CA ILE A 47 -8.75 -1.06 4.85
C ILE A 47 -8.18 -2.46 4.63
N GLU A 48 -8.73 -3.46 5.30
CA GLU A 48 -8.30 -4.86 5.15
C GLU A 48 -8.51 -5.36 3.72
N ASN A 49 -9.61 -4.96 3.05
CA ASN A 49 -9.83 -5.26 1.64
C ASN A 49 -8.80 -4.58 0.74
N VAL A 50 -8.49 -3.30 0.97
CA VAL A 50 -7.48 -2.59 0.17
C VAL A 50 -6.11 -3.24 0.34
N ILE A 51 -5.63 -3.43 1.58
CA ILE A 51 -4.34 -4.12 1.85
C ILE A 51 -4.34 -5.51 1.19
N THR A 52 -5.45 -6.24 1.28
CA THR A 52 -5.54 -7.60 0.75
C THR A 52 -5.40 -7.66 -0.77
N LYS A 53 -5.90 -6.64 -1.47
CA LYS A 53 -5.83 -6.56 -2.94
C LYS A 53 -4.54 -5.95 -3.44
N THR A 54 -4.02 -4.92 -2.76
CA THR A 54 -2.99 -4.04 -3.32
C THR A 54 -1.58 -4.35 -2.83
N THR A 55 -1.45 -5.21 -1.82
CA THR A 55 -0.17 -5.39 -1.10
C THR A 55 0.29 -6.86 -1.11
N PRO A 56 1.57 -7.14 -1.43
CA PRO A 56 2.15 -8.48 -1.32
C PRO A 56 1.97 -9.11 0.07
N SER A 57 1.92 -10.44 0.14
CA SER A 57 1.63 -11.18 1.38
C SER A 57 2.59 -10.86 2.53
N CYS A 58 3.89 -10.72 2.25
CA CYS A 58 4.90 -10.37 3.25
C CYS A 58 4.66 -8.97 3.85
N ILE A 59 4.42 -7.96 3.00
CA ILE A 59 4.17 -6.58 3.43
C ILE A 59 2.83 -6.48 4.16
N ARG A 60 1.81 -7.23 3.72
CA ARG A 60 0.51 -7.31 4.40
C ARG A 60 0.62 -7.82 5.83
N ALA A 61 1.45 -8.83 6.07
CA ALA A 61 1.68 -9.32 7.42
C ALA A 61 2.28 -8.22 8.32
N LEU A 62 3.27 -7.48 7.81
CA LEU A 62 3.88 -6.35 8.51
C LEU A 62 2.88 -5.22 8.77
N MET A 63 2.08 -4.83 7.78
CA MET A 63 1.03 -3.81 7.94
C MET A 63 0.03 -4.20 9.03
N ARG A 64 -0.40 -5.46 9.07
CA ARG A 64 -1.32 -5.94 10.11
C ARG A 64 -0.67 -5.94 11.50
N ILE A 65 0.63 -6.20 11.62
CA ILE A 65 1.36 -6.05 12.90
C ILE A 65 1.39 -4.60 13.35
N VAL A 66 1.68 -3.65 12.44
CA VAL A 66 1.67 -2.22 12.76
C VAL A 66 0.30 -1.83 13.33
N ILE A 67 -0.78 -2.28 12.68
CA ILE A 67 -2.14 -2.02 13.16
C ILE A 67 -2.40 -2.72 14.51
N ALA A 68 -1.94 -3.95 14.71
CA ALA A 68 -2.06 -4.68 15.99
C ALA A 68 -1.35 -3.97 17.14
N THR A 69 -0.10 -3.57 16.93
CA THR A 69 0.71 -2.86 17.92
C THR A 69 0.10 -1.51 18.28
N ARG A 70 -0.41 -0.77 17.29
CA ARG A 70 -1.01 0.56 17.50
C ARG A 70 -2.35 0.52 18.23
N THR A 71 -3.09 -0.57 18.14
CA THR A 71 -4.40 -0.71 18.81
C THR A 71 -4.33 -1.43 20.14
N SER A 72 -3.25 -2.17 20.37
CA SER A 72 -3.05 -3.02 21.55
C SER A 72 -1.56 -3.01 21.88
N PRO A 73 -1.05 -1.90 22.44
CA PRO A 73 0.38 -1.75 22.72
C PRO A 73 0.91 -2.84 23.65
N ASP A 74 0.07 -3.38 24.53
CA ASP A 74 0.43 -4.47 25.45
C ASP A 74 0.48 -5.86 24.78
N LEU A 75 0.06 -5.98 23.52
CA LEU A 75 0.02 -7.25 22.79
C LEU A 75 1.43 -7.75 22.44
N PHE A 76 2.39 -6.84 22.30
CA PHE A 76 3.78 -7.17 21.96
C PHE A 76 4.70 -6.46 22.94
N ILE A 77 5.19 -7.19 23.94
CA ILE A 77 6.12 -6.69 24.95
C ILE A 77 7.55 -6.75 24.39
N GLY A 78 7.82 -7.71 23.50
CA GLY A 78 9.11 -7.86 22.83
C GLY A 78 9.01 -8.38 21.39
N VAL A 79 10.16 -8.37 20.70
CA VAL A 79 10.30 -8.86 19.32
C VAL A 79 9.94 -10.36 19.21
N SER A 80 10.14 -11.12 20.29
CA SER A 80 9.72 -12.53 20.41
C SER A 80 8.22 -12.72 20.18
N ASP A 81 7.40 -11.79 20.69
CA ASP A 81 5.94 -11.87 20.62
C ASP A 81 5.46 -11.61 19.19
N VAL A 82 6.14 -10.68 18.49
CA VAL A 82 5.91 -10.40 17.07
C VAL A 82 6.28 -11.60 16.21
N ALA A 83 7.42 -12.24 16.47
CA ALA A 83 7.84 -13.46 15.77
C ALA A 83 6.87 -14.62 16.00
N ALA A 84 6.44 -14.84 17.25
CA ALA A 84 5.45 -15.84 17.60
C ALA A 84 4.09 -15.57 16.91
N TYR A 85 3.65 -14.31 16.86
CA TYR A 85 2.43 -13.90 16.16
C TYR A 85 2.50 -14.19 14.65
N LEU A 86 3.63 -13.89 14.01
CA LEU A 86 3.87 -14.21 12.60
C LEU A 86 3.86 -15.71 12.32
N LEU A 87 4.52 -16.49 13.18
CA LEU A 87 4.58 -17.96 13.07
C LEU A 87 3.19 -18.58 13.23
N LYS A 88 2.44 -18.16 14.26
CA LYS A 88 1.08 -18.61 14.51
C LYS A 88 0.17 -18.32 13.31
N ARG A 89 0.33 -17.15 12.68
CA ARG A 89 -0.46 -16.77 11.50
C ARG A 89 -0.12 -17.55 10.23
N LYS A 90 1.15 -17.97 10.07
CA LYS A 90 1.60 -18.82 8.96
C LYS A 90 1.03 -20.24 9.05
N VAL A 91 0.72 -20.71 10.26
CA VAL A 91 0.05 -22.00 10.50
C VAL A 91 -1.48 -21.89 10.33
N ILE A 92 -2.04 -20.73 10.63
CA ILE A 92 -3.50 -20.44 10.62
C ILE A 92 -4.06 -20.14 9.20
N THR A 93 -3.25 -20.16 8.14
CA THR A 93 -3.78 -20.08 6.75
C THR A 93 -4.56 -21.33 6.31
N ARG A 94 -4.72 -22.35 7.17
CA ARG A 94 -5.69 -23.45 6.98
C ARG A 94 -7.07 -23.05 7.52
N ASP A 95 -7.79 -22.26 6.73
CA ASP A 95 -9.24 -22.04 6.63
C ASP A 95 -10.21 -21.97 7.83
N THR A 96 -9.86 -22.31 9.08
CA THR A 96 -10.84 -22.43 10.17
C THR A 96 -10.91 -21.25 11.15
N ASP A 97 -9.95 -20.32 11.16
CA ASP A 97 -9.88 -19.23 12.17
C ASP A 97 -10.15 -17.81 11.61
N LYS A 98 -10.72 -17.69 10.41
CA LYS A 98 -11.10 -16.38 9.83
C LYS A 98 -12.09 -15.59 10.70
N VAL A 99 -12.80 -16.24 11.61
CA VAL A 99 -13.84 -15.64 12.46
C VAL A 99 -13.26 -15.01 13.73
N SER A 100 -12.30 -15.66 14.39
CA SER A 100 -11.67 -15.22 15.64
C SER A 100 -10.73 -14.03 15.43
N ASP A 101 -9.95 -14.05 14.34
CA ASP A 101 -9.10 -12.92 13.92
C ASP A 101 -9.95 -11.69 13.54
N ARG A 102 -11.09 -11.89 12.87
CA ARG A 102 -11.99 -10.79 12.50
C ARG A 102 -12.65 -10.15 13.73
N LEU A 103 -12.95 -10.94 14.76
CA LEU A 103 -13.54 -10.48 16.02
C LEU A 103 -12.55 -9.64 16.85
N MET A 104 -11.29 -10.11 16.97
CA MET A 104 -10.22 -9.40 17.69
C MET A 104 -9.84 -8.06 17.03
N LEU A 105 -9.96 -7.97 15.70
CA LEU A 105 -9.60 -6.79 14.92
C LEU A 105 -10.79 -5.85 14.61
N GLN A 106 -12.05 -6.30 14.74
CA GLN A 106 -13.24 -5.45 14.57
C GLN A 106 -13.42 -4.42 15.70
N ASN A 107 -12.98 -4.73 16.92
CA ASN A 107 -13.09 -3.83 18.08
C ASN A 107 -12.01 -2.73 18.10
N LYS A 108 -11.29 -2.53 16.99
CA LYS A 108 -10.22 -1.55 16.90
C LYS A 108 -10.79 -0.16 16.67
N SER A 109 -10.25 0.82 17.40
CA SER A 109 -10.61 2.23 17.23
C SER A 109 -10.47 2.64 15.75
N PRO A 110 -11.56 3.06 15.08
CA PRO A 110 -11.53 3.52 13.69
C PRO A 110 -10.54 4.67 13.46
N GLN A 111 -10.25 5.45 14.51
CA GLN A 111 -9.26 6.51 14.47
C GLN A 111 -7.84 5.97 14.20
N VAL A 112 -7.45 4.87 14.82
CA VAL A 112 -6.12 4.26 14.59
C VAL A 112 -5.98 3.79 13.15
N LEU A 113 -7.07 3.25 12.59
CA LEU A 113 -7.12 2.80 11.20
C LEU A 113 -7.08 3.97 10.22
N HIS A 114 -7.78 5.05 10.51
CA HIS A 114 -7.68 6.28 9.74
C HIS A 114 -6.25 6.85 9.75
N ASP A 115 -5.62 6.90 10.92
CA ASP A 115 -4.25 7.42 11.07
C ASP A 115 -3.22 6.51 10.40
N PHE A 116 -3.49 5.20 10.37
CA PHE A 116 -2.70 4.25 9.58
C PHE A 116 -2.77 4.56 8.08
N VAL A 117 -3.97 4.82 7.53
CA VAL A 117 -4.13 5.20 6.11
C VAL A 117 -3.42 6.53 5.82
N LYS A 118 -3.53 7.51 6.73
CA LYS A 118 -2.78 8.78 6.65
C LYS A 118 -1.28 8.53 6.56
N LEU A 119 -0.74 7.71 7.47
CA LEU A 119 0.67 7.38 7.51
C LEU A 119 1.13 6.71 6.21
N ALA A 120 0.36 5.75 5.69
CA ALA A 120 0.66 5.11 4.41
C ALA A 120 0.72 6.11 3.26
N HIS A 121 -0.23 7.06 3.21
CA HIS A 121 -0.22 8.14 2.23
C HIS A 121 1.01 9.05 2.36
N THR A 122 1.38 9.45 3.59
CA THR A 122 2.58 10.26 3.83
C THR A 122 3.85 9.53 3.40
N ILE A 123 4.02 8.26 3.77
CA ILE A 123 5.17 7.45 3.35
C ILE A 123 5.22 7.33 1.84
N HIS A 124 4.09 7.11 1.18
CA HIS A 124 4.00 7.07 -0.27
C HIS A 124 4.47 8.39 -0.90
N GLY A 125 4.01 9.54 -0.40
CA GLY A 125 4.45 10.85 -0.88
C GLY A 125 5.95 11.10 -0.68
N VAL A 126 6.49 10.75 0.50
CA VAL A 126 7.93 10.85 0.78
C VAL A 126 8.73 9.93 -0.14
N ALA A 127 8.28 8.70 -0.37
CA ALA A 127 8.94 7.76 -1.27
C ALA A 127 9.01 8.31 -2.70
N HIS A 128 7.93 8.90 -3.21
CA HIS A 128 7.93 9.57 -4.50
C HIS A 128 8.89 10.76 -4.54
N ALA A 129 8.88 11.64 -3.53
CA ALA A 129 9.81 12.77 -3.47
C ALA A 129 11.28 12.32 -3.41
N CYS A 130 11.59 11.24 -2.69
CA CYS A 130 12.92 10.65 -2.68
C CYS A 130 13.30 10.14 -4.07
N LEU A 131 12.40 9.39 -4.73
CA LEU A 131 12.63 8.90 -6.09
C LEU A 131 12.88 10.06 -7.07
N ASP A 132 12.08 11.11 -7.02
CA ASP A 132 12.25 12.29 -7.88
C ASP A 132 13.62 12.94 -7.67
N LEU A 133 14.04 13.10 -6.41
CA LEU A 133 15.36 13.65 -6.08
C LEU A 133 16.51 12.75 -6.58
N TYR A 134 16.38 11.43 -6.47
CA TYR A 134 17.38 10.51 -7.00
C TYR A 134 17.41 10.52 -8.53
N MET A 135 16.25 10.60 -9.17
CA MET A 135 16.12 10.69 -10.62
C MET A 135 16.73 11.99 -11.15
N GLU A 136 16.50 13.12 -10.49
CA GLU A 136 17.08 14.41 -10.86
C GLU A 136 18.61 14.39 -10.75
N ARG A 137 19.14 13.92 -9.61
CA ARG A 137 20.60 13.86 -9.36
C ARG A 137 21.32 12.90 -10.30
N ASN A 138 20.69 11.79 -10.67
CA ASN A 138 21.30 10.76 -11.50
C ASN A 138 20.82 10.81 -12.96
N TYR A 139 20.05 11.82 -13.37
CA TYR A 139 19.40 11.87 -14.68
C TYR A 139 20.39 11.63 -15.83
N GLN A 140 21.54 12.30 -15.79
CA GLN A 140 22.60 12.17 -16.78
C GLN A 140 23.28 10.78 -16.76
N THR A 141 23.46 10.21 -15.57
CA THR A 141 24.04 8.86 -15.40
C THR A 141 23.06 7.78 -15.88
N ILE A 142 21.77 7.94 -15.58
CA ILE A 142 20.68 7.05 -16.01
C ILE A 142 20.53 7.10 -17.53
N LEU A 143 20.54 8.31 -18.13
CA LEU A 143 20.55 8.47 -19.59
C LEU A 143 21.77 7.79 -20.20
N LYS A 144 22.98 8.01 -19.66
CA LYS A 144 24.18 7.35 -20.15
C LYS A 144 24.12 5.82 -20.03
N MET A 145 23.50 5.27 -18.99
CA MET A 145 23.29 3.83 -18.86
C MET A 145 22.25 3.28 -19.85
N LEU A 146 21.17 4.01 -20.09
CA LEU A 146 20.10 3.65 -21.02
C LEU A 146 20.54 3.73 -22.49
N TYR A 147 21.38 4.71 -22.83
CA TYR A 147 21.88 4.98 -24.18
C TYR A 147 23.36 4.60 -24.38
N SER A 148 23.95 3.85 -23.45
CA SER A 148 25.32 3.34 -23.58
C SER A 148 25.38 2.23 -24.64
N GLU A 149 26.20 2.42 -25.67
CA GLU A 149 26.45 1.43 -26.74
C GLU A 149 27.04 0.09 -26.25
N ARG A 150 27.51 0.00 -25.00
CA ARG A 150 27.99 -1.26 -24.41
C ARG A 150 26.82 -2.13 -23.95
N GLN A 151 26.16 -2.78 -24.90
CA GLN A 151 25.32 -3.94 -24.64
C GLN A 151 26.22 -5.11 -24.20
N SER A 152 26.02 -5.63 -22.99
CA SER A 152 26.67 -6.88 -22.57
C SER A 152 25.97 -8.09 -23.21
N PRO A 153 26.67 -9.19 -23.53
CA PRO A 153 26.13 -10.29 -24.33
C PRO A 153 24.96 -11.00 -23.62
N GLY A 154 23.78 -11.06 -24.28
CA GLY A 154 22.62 -11.89 -23.86
C GLY A 154 21.32 -11.19 -23.39
N ARG A 155 20.98 -9.95 -23.82
CA ARG A 155 19.87 -9.14 -23.24
C ARG A 155 18.66 -8.86 -24.17
N PRO A 156 17.41 -8.73 -23.64
CA PRO A 156 16.36 -7.84 -24.19
C PRO A 156 16.40 -6.47 -23.44
N PHE A 157 16.04 -5.29 -23.95
CA PHE A 157 15.48 -4.76 -25.19
C PHE A 157 16.13 -3.37 -25.46
N GLN A 158 16.09 -2.93 -26.72
CA GLN A 158 16.60 -1.64 -27.21
C GLN A 158 15.53 -0.54 -27.09
N PRO A 159 15.76 0.55 -26.31
CA PRO A 159 14.85 1.69 -26.30
C PRO A 159 14.73 2.27 -27.71
N LYS A 160 13.51 2.56 -28.17
CA LYS A 160 13.30 3.23 -29.47
C LYS A 160 13.83 4.67 -29.39
N GLU A 161 14.48 5.14 -30.45
CA GLU A 161 15.00 6.51 -30.56
C GLU A 161 13.90 7.57 -30.41
N PHE A 162 12.64 7.21 -30.71
CA PHE A 162 11.48 8.08 -30.55
C PHE A 162 10.30 7.32 -29.93
N GLY A 163 9.66 7.95 -28.94
CA GLY A 163 8.45 7.47 -28.26
C GLY A 163 8.53 7.64 -26.74
N PRO A 164 7.39 7.67 -26.03
CA PRO A 164 7.38 7.67 -24.57
C PRO A 164 7.92 6.33 -24.05
N ARG A 165 8.62 6.38 -22.90
CA ARG A 165 9.18 5.19 -22.24
C ARG A 165 8.08 4.17 -21.97
N THR A 166 8.36 2.91 -22.25
CA THR A 166 7.45 1.83 -21.88
C THR A 166 7.57 1.55 -20.37
N TYR A 167 6.47 1.16 -19.74
CA TYR A 167 6.44 0.81 -18.32
C TYR A 167 7.51 -0.23 -17.92
N LEU A 168 7.88 -1.13 -18.83
CA LEU A 168 8.94 -2.12 -18.63
C LEU A 168 10.33 -1.47 -18.51
N GLU A 169 10.60 -0.44 -19.31
CA GLU A 169 11.86 0.32 -19.27
C GLU A 169 12.00 1.10 -17.96
N GLU A 170 10.90 1.69 -17.47
CA GLU A 170 10.87 2.37 -16.17
C GLU A 170 11.14 1.39 -15.01
N GLN A 171 10.52 0.21 -15.04
CA GLN A 171 10.69 -0.81 -14.00
C GLN A 171 12.12 -1.39 -13.94
N ILE A 172 12.79 -1.55 -15.09
CA ILE A 172 14.18 -2.06 -15.14
C ILE A 172 15.15 -1.01 -14.57
N VAL A 173 14.96 0.27 -14.89
CA VAL A 173 15.79 1.36 -14.36
C VAL A 173 15.60 1.50 -12.86
N ILE A 174 14.37 1.46 -12.37
CA ILE A 174 14.07 1.51 -10.94
C ILE A 174 14.73 0.33 -10.21
N ARG A 175 14.73 -0.87 -10.80
CA ARG A 175 15.41 -2.04 -10.23
C ARG A 175 16.94 -1.99 -10.29
N ALA A 176 17.53 -1.30 -11.26
CA ALA A 176 18.98 -1.16 -11.35
C ALA A 176 19.56 -0.12 -10.38
N ILE A 177 18.71 0.79 -9.90
CA ILE A 177 19.06 1.82 -8.90
C ILE A 177 18.87 1.30 -7.46
N TRP A 178 18.16 0.19 -7.27
CA TRP A 178 17.87 -0.43 -5.98
C TRP A 178 18.83 -1.57 -5.67
#